data_AF-A0A2I3HRN0-F1
#
_entry.id   AF-A0A2I3HRN0-F1
#
_cell.length_a   1.000
_cell.length_b   1.000
_cell.length_c   1.000
_cell.angle_alpha   90.00
_cell.angle_beta   90.00
_cell.angle_gamma   90.00
#
_symmetry.space_group_name_H-M   'P 1'
#
loop_
_entity.id
_entity.type
_entity.pdbx_description
1 polymer ?
#
loop_
_entity_poly.entity_id
_entity_poly.type
_entity_poly.pdbx_seq_one_letter_code
_entity_poly.pdbx_strand_id
1 'polypeptide(L)'
;MSELEKAMVALIDVFHQYSGREGDKHKLKKSELKELINNELSHFLERWSLPMLPRLVSNFLGSSYPPALASQSAGITGNQRAGGCGQSHGNTGQ
;
A
#
# COMPACT_ATOMS: atom_id res chain seq x y z
N MET A 1 -1.40 41.59 -15.85
CA MET A 1 -1.97 40.27 -15.56
C MET A 1 -2.93 40.38 -14.40
N SER A 2 -4.15 39.90 -14.60
CA SER A 2 -5.17 39.73 -13.57
C SER A 2 -4.75 38.67 -12.54
N GLU A 3 -5.40 38.66 -11.38
CA GLU A 3 -5.14 37.66 -10.34
C GLU A 3 -5.44 36.23 -10.83
N LEU A 4 -6.46 36.06 -11.67
CA LEU A 4 -6.77 34.76 -12.28
C LEU A 4 -5.67 34.28 -13.21
N GLU A 5 -5.13 35.16 -14.06
CA GLU A 5 -4.02 34.81 -14.97
C GLU A 5 -2.78 34.39 -14.17
N LYS A 6 -2.45 35.11 -13.09
CA LYS A 6 -1.33 34.75 -12.20
C LYS A 6 -1.55 33.39 -11.54
N ALA A 7 -2.76 33.13 -11.04
CA ALA A 7 -3.10 31.85 -10.41
C ALA A 7 -3.00 30.69 -11.40
N MET A 8 -3.45 30.87 -12.64
CA MET A 8 -3.33 29.84 -13.68
C MET A 8 -1.88 29.57 -14.06
N VAL A 9 -1.05 30.60 -14.19
CA VAL A 9 0.39 30.43 -14.42
C VAL A 9 1.03 29.63 -13.27
N ALA A 10 0.72 29.99 -12.02
CA ALA A 10 1.24 29.28 -10.85
C ALA A 10 0.81 27.80 -10.81
N LEU A 11 -0.44 27.48 -11.16
CA LEU A 11 -0.92 26.09 -11.26
C LEU A 11 -0.17 25.29 -12.33
N ILE A 12 0.11 25.92 -13.49
CA ILE A 12 0.88 25.30 -14.57
C ILE A 12 2.33 25.06 -14.14
N ASP A 13 2.94 26.01 -13.44
CA ASP A 13 4.31 25.88 -12.95
C ASP A 13 4.44 24.77 -11.91
N VAL A 14 3.54 24.72 -10.93
CA VAL A 14 3.48 23.64 -9.93
C VAL A 14 3.21 22.29 -10.61
N PHE A 15 2.33 22.23 -11.62
CA PHE A 15 2.11 21.00 -12.39
C PHE A 15 3.42 20.48 -12.98
N HIS A 16 4.18 21.34 -13.67
CA HIS A 16 5.45 20.97 -14.30
C HIS A 16 6.57 20.65 -13.29
N GLN A 17 6.54 21.22 -12.09
CA GLN A 17 7.51 20.95 -11.03
C GLN A 17 7.40 19.53 -10.47
N TYR A 18 6.19 18.96 -10.48
CA TYR A 18 5.91 17.63 -9.94
C TYR A 18 5.77 16.57 -11.02
N SER A 19 5.35 16.92 -12.25
CA SER A 19 5.23 15.97 -13.36
C SER A 19 6.58 15.52 -13.93
N GLY A 20 6.60 14.34 -14.57
CA GLY A 20 7.74 13.87 -15.37
C GLY A 20 8.87 13.20 -14.59
N ARG A 21 8.75 13.04 -13.27
CA ARG A 21 9.68 12.22 -12.44
C ARG A 21 9.63 10.75 -12.86
N GLU A 22 8.47 10.29 -13.32
CA GLU A 22 8.26 8.94 -13.87
C GLU A 22 8.27 8.89 -15.42
N GLY A 23 8.79 9.92 -16.08
CA GLY A 23 9.12 9.90 -17.52
C GLY A 23 8.20 10.68 -18.45
N ASP A 24 6.95 11.00 -18.05
CA ASP A 24 6.03 11.83 -18.86
C ASP A 24 5.77 13.20 -18.20
N LYS A 25 6.47 14.23 -18.66
CA LYS A 25 6.35 15.61 -18.14
C LYS A 25 4.98 16.27 -18.37
N HIS A 26 4.13 15.68 -19.21
CA HIS A 26 2.79 16.18 -19.50
C HIS A 26 1.71 15.44 -18.71
N LYS A 27 2.10 14.53 -17.82
CA LYS A 27 1.17 13.79 -16.96
C LYS A 27 1.68 13.80 -15.52
N LEU A 28 0.75 14.00 -14.59
CA LEU A 28 1.02 13.89 -13.17
C LEU A 28 0.57 12.50 -12.73
N LYS A 29 1.55 11.66 -12.40
CA LYS A 29 1.32 10.31 -11.93
C LYS A 29 0.81 10.32 -10.50
N LYS A 30 0.36 9.15 -10.10
CA LYS A 30 -0.28 8.90 -8.81
C LYS A 30 0.67 9.19 -7.63
N SER A 31 1.94 8.83 -7.77
CA SER A 31 3.05 9.15 -6.84
C SER A 31 3.37 10.65 -6.82
N GLU A 32 3.54 11.26 -8.00
CA GLU A 32 3.81 12.69 -8.17
C GLU A 32 2.70 13.57 -7.58
N LEU A 33 1.44 13.16 -7.76
CA LEU A 33 0.27 13.86 -7.21
C LEU A 33 0.24 13.77 -5.68
N LYS A 34 0.66 12.63 -5.12
CA LYS A 34 0.80 12.49 -3.66
C LYS A 34 1.79 13.50 -3.11
N GLU A 35 2.95 13.63 -3.76
CA GLU A 35 4.00 14.56 -3.34
C GLU A 35 3.52 16.01 -3.43
N LEU A 36 2.86 16.39 -4.53
CA LEU A 36 2.29 17.73 -4.69
C LEU A 36 1.29 18.05 -3.57
N ILE A 37 0.34 17.16 -3.30
CA ILE A 37 -0.67 17.37 -2.24
C ILE A 37 -0.01 17.53 -0.86
N ASN A 38 0.98 16.69 -0.55
CA ASN A 38 1.65 16.73 0.74
C ASN A 38 2.53 17.96 0.91
N ASN A 39 3.17 18.45 -0.15
CA ASN A 39 4.13 19.54 -0.05
C ASN A 39 3.48 20.91 -0.23
N GLU A 40 2.63 21.08 -1.24
CA GLU A 40 2.06 22.38 -1.61
C GLU A 40 0.74 22.67 -0.89
N LEU A 41 -0.05 21.63 -0.60
CA LEU A 41 -1.40 21.79 -0.08
C LEU A 41 -1.54 21.44 1.40
N SER A 42 -0.51 20.94 2.08
CA SER A 42 -0.58 20.51 3.49
C SER A 42 -1.24 21.53 4.41
N HIS A 43 -0.78 22.78 4.40
CA HIS A 43 -1.34 23.85 5.23
C HIS A 43 -2.74 24.29 4.83
N PHE A 44 -3.05 24.28 3.53
CA PHE A 44 -4.41 24.54 3.06
C PHE A 44 -5.36 23.50 3.66
N LEU A 45 -5.00 22.23 3.52
CA LEU A 45 -5.83 21.09 3.94
C LEU A 45 -5.98 21.00 5.46
N GLU A 46 -4.94 21.36 6.21
CA GLU A 46 -4.97 21.51 7.67
C GLU A 46 -5.93 22.63 8.09
N ARG A 47 -5.82 23.80 7.46
CA ARG A 47 -6.66 24.97 7.76
C ARG A 47 -8.13 24.73 7.46
N TRP A 48 -8.45 24.02 6.39
CA TRP A 48 -9.84 23.66 6.06
C TRP A 48 -10.34 22.43 6.80
N SER A 49 -9.54 21.87 7.73
CA SER A 49 -9.85 20.68 8.52
C SER A 49 -10.55 19.62 7.67
N LEU A 50 -9.82 19.10 6.69
CA LEU A 50 -10.27 17.95 5.90
C LEU A 50 -9.63 16.67 6.50
N PRO A 51 -10.11 16.16 7.65
CA PRO A 51 -9.53 15.00 8.35
C PRO A 51 -9.66 13.70 7.54
N MET A 52 -10.45 13.71 6.46
CA MET A 52 -10.62 12.57 5.57
C MET A 52 -9.51 12.46 4.52
N LEU A 53 -8.60 13.43 4.39
CA LEU A 53 -7.60 13.41 3.32
C LEU A 53 -6.55 12.31 3.45
N PRO A 54 -6.04 11.93 4.64
CA PRO A 54 -5.23 10.72 4.76
C PRO A 54 -5.97 9.49 4.24
N ARG A 55 -7.31 9.43 4.40
CA ARG A 55 -8.15 8.35 3.86
C ARG A 55 -8.37 8.50 2.36
N LEU A 56 -8.55 9.71 1.85
CA LEU A 56 -8.71 9.98 0.42
C LEU A 56 -7.42 9.64 -0.33
N VAL A 57 -6.29 10.14 0.14
CA VAL A 57 -4.95 9.79 -0.34
C VAL A 57 -4.74 8.28 -0.19
N SER A 58 -5.08 7.66 0.94
CA SER A 58 -4.95 6.19 1.07
C SER A 58 -5.87 5.41 0.13
N ASN A 59 -7.09 5.86 -0.16
CA ASN A 59 -8.03 5.18 -1.07
C ASN A 59 -7.65 5.38 -2.54
N PHE A 60 -7.20 6.58 -2.91
CA PHE A 60 -6.65 6.85 -4.23
C PHE A 60 -5.31 6.13 -4.42
N LEU A 61 -4.51 5.98 -3.35
CA LEU A 61 -3.14 5.46 -3.39
C LEU A 61 -2.96 3.97 -3.10
N GLY A 62 -3.81 3.37 -2.29
CA GLY A 62 -3.71 2.02 -1.73
C GLY A 62 -4.25 0.91 -2.63
N SER A 63 -3.76 0.79 -3.85
CA SER A 63 -4.06 -0.34 -4.74
C SER A 63 -2.80 -0.91 -5.38
N SER A 64 -1.84 -1.35 -4.57
CA SER A 64 -0.72 -2.16 -5.12
C SER A 64 -0.19 -3.25 -4.20
N TYR A 65 -0.67 -3.38 -2.96
CA TYR A 65 -0.34 -4.54 -2.13
C TYR A 65 -1.60 -5.01 -1.40
N PRO A 66 -2.18 -6.18 -1.76
CA PRO A 66 -3.11 -6.82 -0.85
C PRO A 66 -2.37 -7.09 0.47
N PRO A 67 -2.99 -6.89 1.65
CA PRO A 67 -2.44 -7.47 2.87
C PRO A 67 -2.34 -8.97 2.57
N ALA A 68 -1.12 -9.50 2.60
CA ALA A 68 -0.91 -10.93 2.43
C ALA A 68 -1.86 -11.64 3.40
N LEU A 69 -2.91 -12.27 2.87
CA LEU A 69 -3.73 -13.19 3.62
C LEU A 69 -2.79 -14.33 3.96
N ALA A 70 -2.16 -14.25 5.14
CA ALA A 70 -1.41 -15.33 5.71
C ALA A 70 -2.35 -16.53 5.74
N SER A 71 -2.07 -17.51 4.86
CA SER A 71 -2.79 -18.76 4.76
C SER A 71 -2.62 -19.49 6.10
N GLN A 72 -3.63 -19.41 6.96
CA GLN A 72 -3.69 -20.18 8.19
C GLN A 72 -4.06 -21.63 7.84
N SER A 73 -3.16 -22.36 7.19
CA SER A 73 -3.22 -23.83 7.25
C SER A 73 -2.67 -24.22 8.62
N ALA A 74 -3.53 -24.19 9.63
CA ALA A 74 -3.26 -24.80 10.92
C ALA A 74 -3.13 -26.31 10.70
N GLY A 75 -1.88 -26.80 10.61
CA GLY A 75 -1.59 -28.21 10.66
C GLY A 75 -2.09 -28.76 12.00
N ILE A 76 -3.12 -29.60 11.95
CA ILE A 76 -3.59 -30.38 13.09
C ILE A 76 -2.43 -31.27 13.56
N THR A 77 -1.70 -30.85 14.59
CA THR A 77 -0.79 -31.75 15.29
C THR A 77 -1.66 -32.77 16.01
N GLY A 78 -1.80 -33.94 15.40
CA GLY A 78 -2.49 -35.09 15.97
C GLY A 78 -1.76 -35.54 17.22
N ASN A 79 -2.40 -35.35 18.38
CA ASN A 79 -1.95 -35.92 19.63
C ASN A 79 -2.34 -37.41 19.62
N GLN A 80 -1.44 -38.30 19.21
CA GLN A 80 -1.62 -39.74 19.40
C GLN A 80 -0.75 -40.23 20.57
N ARG A 81 -1.48 -40.83 21.50
CA ARG A 81 -1.13 -41.30 22.83
C ARG A 81 0.09 -42.23 22.85
N ALA A 82 0.85 -42.09 23.93
CA ALA A 82 1.70 -43.14 24.46
C ALA A 82 0.88 -44.41 24.81
N GLY A 83 1.34 -45.56 24.35
CA GLY A 83 0.87 -46.89 24.72
C GLY A 83 1.98 -47.90 24.40
N GLY A 84 2.50 -48.57 25.42
CA GLY A 84 3.63 -49.50 25.33
C GLY A 84 3.26 -50.94 24.96
N CYS A 85 4.20 -51.85 25.28
CA CYS A 85 4.25 -53.31 25.05
C CYS A 85 4.77 -53.68 23.65
N GLY A 86 5.74 -54.56 23.41
CA GLY A 86 6.39 -55.59 24.22
C GLY A 86 6.56 -56.84 23.34
N GLN A 87 7.82 -57.24 23.10
CA GLN A 87 8.32 -58.61 22.80
C GLN A 87 7.79 -59.46 21.60
N SER A 88 8.75 -59.78 20.72
CA SER A 88 9.23 -61.15 20.37
C SER A 88 8.65 -61.96 19.20
N HIS A 89 9.63 -62.58 18.50
CA HIS A 89 9.66 -63.80 17.66
C HIS A 89 9.07 -63.82 16.24
N GLY A 90 9.84 -64.43 15.33
CA GLY A 90 9.28 -65.21 14.21
C GLY A 90 10.04 -65.14 12.89
N ASN A 91 10.78 -66.21 12.59
CA ASN A 91 11.47 -66.51 11.33
C ASN A 91 10.50 -66.83 10.16
N THR A 92 11.08 -67.07 8.97
CA THR A 92 10.61 -67.73 7.72
C THR A 92 10.63 -66.72 6.54
N GLY A 93 11.37 -66.87 5.44
CA GLY A 93 11.99 -68.03 4.81
C GLY A 93 11.49 -68.09 3.36
N GLN A 94 12.40 -67.99 2.38
CA GLN A 94 12.47 -68.62 1.04
C GLN A 94 13.60 -67.94 0.26
#